data_AF-A0A2G6D651-F1
#
_entry.id   AF-A0A2G6D651-F1
#
_cell.length_a   1.000
_cell.length_b   1.000
_cell.length_c   1.000
_cell.angle_alpha   90.00
_cell.angle_beta   90.00
_cell.angle_gamma   90.00
#
_symmetry.space_group_name_H-M   'P 1'
#
loop_
_entity.id
_entity.type
_entity.pdbx_description
1 polymer ?
#
loop_
_entity_poly.entity_id
_entity_poly.type
_entity_poly.pdbx_seq_one_letter_code
_entity_poly.pdbx_strand_id
1 'polypeptide(L)' 'MTAPISGIKALEILDSRGNPTVRVFVELEDGTIAASSVPSGASTGENEAIELRDNN' A
#
# COMPACT_ATOMS: atom_id res chain seq x y z
N MET A 1 17.20 -4.89 19.23
CA MET A 1 15.83 -4.98 19.76
C MET A 1 14.88 -4.79 18.60
N THR A 2 13.85 -5.62 18.50
CA THR A 2 12.80 -5.48 17.48
C THR A 2 11.67 -4.69 18.10
N ALA A 3 11.19 -3.64 17.44
CA ALA A 3 10.02 -2.89 17.87
C ALA A 3 8.74 -3.50 17.24
N PRO A 4 7.75 -3.92 18.05
CA PRO A 4 6.47 -4.43 17.54
C PRO A 4 5.70 -3.38 16.73
N ILE A 5 4.83 -3.83 15.82
CA ILE A 5 3.88 -2.95 15.11
C ILE A 5 2.77 -2.55 16.07
N SER A 6 2.55 -1.24 16.22
CA SER A 6 1.51 -0.66 17.07
C SER A 6 0.32 -0.11 16.27
N GLY A 7 0.51 0.19 14.97
CA GLY A 7 -0.55 0.74 14.14
C GLY A 7 -0.33 0.56 12.63
N ILE A 8 -1.42 0.40 11.89
CA ILE A 8 -1.44 0.37 10.43
C ILE A 8 -2.63 1.21 9.94
N LYS A 9 -2.38 2.14 9.02
CA LYS A 9 -3.41 2.96 8.38
C LYS A 9 -3.17 3.03 6.88
N ALA A 10 -4.24 3.05 6.09
CA ALA A 10 -4.17 3.14 4.64
C ALA A 10 -4.96 4.34 4.11
N LEU A 11 -4.52 4.86 2.97
CA LEU A 11 -5.18 5.92 2.21
C LEU A 11 -5.23 5.52 0.73
N GLU A 12 -6.29 5.93 0.04
CA GLU A 12 -6.29 6.00 -1.41
C GLU A 12 -5.52 7.25 -1.86
N ILE A 13 -4.60 7.06 -2.81
CA ILE A 13 -3.85 8.12 -3.49
C ILE A 13 -3.89 7.88 -5.00
N LEU A 14 -3.41 8.82 -5.81
CA LEU A 14 -3.25 8.61 -7.25
C LEU A 14 -1.81 8.20 -7.60
N ASP A 15 -1.67 7.23 -8.51
CA ASP A 15 -0.39 6.83 -9.09
C ASP A 15 0.08 7.81 -10.18
N SER A 16 1.21 7.51 -10.83
CA SER A 16 1.78 8.34 -11.90
C SER A 16 0.95 8.43 -13.18
N ARG A 17 -0.05 7.54 -13.34
CA ARG A 17 -1.00 7.51 -14.46
C ARG A 17 -2.38 8.08 -14.07
N GLY A 18 -2.53 8.56 -12.83
CA GLY A 18 -3.78 9.10 -12.31
C GLY A 18 -4.80 8.04 -11.88
N ASN A 19 -4.41 6.77 -11.77
CA ASN A 19 -5.31 5.73 -11.24
C ASN A 19 -5.21 5.68 -9.71
N PRO A 20 -6.31 5.40 -8.99
CA PRO A 20 -6.26 5.11 -7.56
C PRO A 20 -5.25 4.01 -7.22
N THR A 21 -4.54 4.15 -6.10
CA THR A 21 -3.68 3.11 -5.52
C THR A 21 -3.57 3.32 -4.00
N VAL A 22 -3.05 2.32 -3.29
CA VAL A 22 -2.97 2.33 -1.82
C VAL A 22 -1.61 2.85 -1.33
N ARG A 23 -1.65 3.79 -0.38
CA ARG A 23 -0.52 4.12 0.49
C ARG A 23 -0.78 3.61 1.90
N VAL A 24 0.20 2.94 2.51
CA VAL A 24 0.11 2.43 3.87
C VAL A 24 1.15 3.12 4.75
N PHE A 25 0.72 3.51 5.95
CA PHE A 25 1.56 3.94 7.06
C PHE A 25 1.61 2.84 8.11
N VAL A 26 2.81 2.53 8.61
CA VAL A 26 3.05 1.59 9.71
C VAL A 26 3.74 2.34 10.84
N GLU A 27 3.23 2.17 12.04
CA GLU A 27 3.79 2.71 13.29
C GLU A 27 4.30 1.54 14.15
N LEU A 28 5.47 1.72 14.75
CA LEU A 28 6.06 0.78 15.71
C LEU A 28 5.96 1.34 17.14
N GLU A 29 6.07 0.48 18.15
CA GLU A 29 6.02 0.89 19.58
C GLU A 29 7.16 1.83 19.99
N ASP A 30 8.27 1.87 19.24
CA ASP A 30 9.38 2.80 19.48
C ASP A 30 9.15 4.20 18.88
N GLY A 31 7.99 4.43 18.26
CA GLY A 31 7.61 5.68 17.61
C GLY A 31 8.09 5.81 16.16
N THR A 32 8.77 4.81 15.60
CA THR A 32 9.12 4.79 14.18
C THR A 32 7.86 4.75 13.33
N ILE A 33 7.76 5.66 12.35
CA ILE A 33 6.69 5.69 11.37
C ILE A 33 7.30 5.58 9.97
N ALA A 34 6.83 4.60 9.20
CA ALA A 34 7.21 4.41 7.81
C ALA A 34 5.98 4.42 6.91
N ALA A 35 6.16 4.85 5.66
CA ALA A 35 5.10 4.82 4.66
C ALA A 35 5.60 4.25 3.34
N SER A 36 4.75 3.51 2.65
CA SER A 36 5.01 3.04 1.29
C SER A 36 3.75 3.15 0.43
N SER A 37 3.95 3.36 -0.87
CA SER A 37 2.88 3.43 -1.87
C SER A 37 3.02 2.25 -2.83
N VAL A 38 1.92 1.54 -3.09
CA VAL A 38 1.93 0.38 -3.97
C VAL A 38 1.87 0.84 -5.43
N PRO A 39 2.75 0.38 -6.33
CA PRO A 39 2.63 0.66 -7.75
C PRO A 39 1.45 -0.11 -8.35
N SER A 40 0.80 0.45 -9.38
CA SER A 40 -0.23 -0.25 -10.15
C SER A 40 0.40 -0.96 -11.36
N GLY A 41 0.08 -2.24 -11.52
CA GLY A 41 0.51 -3.01 -12.68
C GLY A 41 -0.16 -2.51 -13.98
N ALA A 42 0.54 -2.62 -15.10
CA ALA A 42 -0.08 -2.56 -16.44
C ALA A 42 -0.21 -3.96 -17.06
N SER A 43 0.54 -4.92 -16.54
CA SER A 43 0.54 -6.31 -16.99
C SER A 43 -0.78 -6.99 -16.61
N THR A 44 -1.20 -7.93 -17.44
CA THR A 44 -2.40 -8.76 -17.24
C THR A 44 -2.02 -10.25 -17.21
N GLY A 45 -0.84 -10.58 -16.72
CA GLY A 45 -0.35 -11.94 -16.64
C GLY A 45 -1.28 -12.81 -15.77
N GLU A 46 -1.68 -13.97 -16.28
CA GLU A 46 -2.65 -14.85 -15.63
C GLU A 46 -2.15 -15.48 -14.31
N ASN A 47 -0.82 -15.46 -14.07
CA ASN A 47 -0.17 -16.03 -12.90
C ASN A 47 0.39 -14.96 -11.94
N GLU A 48 0.00 -13.69 -12.09
CA GLU A 48 0.44 -12.60 -11.22
C GLU A 48 -0.42 -12.50 -9.94
N ALA A 49 0.15 -11.91 -8.89
CA ALA A 49 -0.65 -11.58 -7.70
C ALA A 49 -1.67 -10.49 -8.06
N ILE A 50 -2.93 -10.71 -7.70
CA ILE A 50 -4.05 -9.86 -8.12
C ILE A 50 -4.24 -8.68 -7.16
N GLU A 51 -4.25 -7.46 -7.71
CA GLU A 51 -4.67 -6.27 -6.98
C GLU A 51 -6.19 -6.20 -6.84
N LEU A 52 -6.69 -5.78 -5.68
CA LEU A 52 -8.11 -5.58 -5.45
C LEU A 52 -8.53 -4.19 -5.96
N ARG A 53 -9.62 -4.14 -6.74
CA ARG A 53 -10.21 -2.93 -7.31
C ARG A 53 -11.72 -2.92 -7.01
N ASP A 54 -12.25 -1.74 -6.74
CA ASP A 54 -13.66 -1.59 -6.36
C ASP A 54 -14.63 -1.73 -7.56
N ASN A 55 -14.20 -1.41 -8.78
CA ASN A 55 -14.93 -1.58 -10.06
C ASN A 55 -16.35 -0.98 -10.06
N ASN A 56 -16.48 0.18 -9.43
CA ASN A 56 -17.70 0.95 -9.21
C ASN A 56 -18.37 1.39 -10.52
#